data_AF-A0A0F9CY08-F1
#
_entry.id   AF-A0A0F9CY08-F1
#
_cell.length_a   1.000
_cell.length_b   1.000
_cell.length_c   1.000
_cell.angle_alpha   90.00
_cell.angle_beta   90.00
_cell.angle_gamma   90.00
#
_symmetry.space_group_name_H-M   'P 1'
#
loop_
_entity.id
_entity.type
_entity.pdbx_description
1 polymer ?
#
loop_
_entity_poly.entity_id
_entity_poly.type
_entity_poly.pdbx_seq_one_letter_code
_entity_poly.pdbx_strand_id
1 'polypeptide(L)' 'MATIVKWMDEAGNEVDKEKATHALVTTYDKDGQLVDESFGTVEQTEEVAEQS' A
#
# COMPACT_ATOMS: atom_id res chain seq x y z
N MET A 1 -18.85 4.44 -3.44
CA MET A 1 -17.47 4.71 -2.98
C MET A 1 -16.63 3.52 -3.40
N ALA A 2 -15.49 3.78 -4.02
CA ALA A 2 -14.56 2.76 -4.48
C ALA A 2 -13.17 3.03 -3.89
N THR A 3 -12.50 2.00 -3.40
CA THR A 3 -11.15 2.12 -2.85
C THR A 3 -10.21 1.27 -3.69
N ILE A 4 -9.10 1.87 -4.12
CA ILE A 4 -8.05 1.24 -4.92
C ILE A 4 -6.78 1.23 -4.07
N VAL A 5 -6.10 0.08 -4.04
CA VAL A 5 -4.81 -0.06 -3.37
C VAL A 5 -3.76 -0.36 -4.41
N LYS A 6 -2.73 0.50 -4.47
CA LYS A 6 -1.53 0.30 -5.29
C LYS A 6 -0.38 -0.07 -4.39
N TRP A 7 0.31 -1.16 -4.74
CA TRP A 7 1.43 -1.69 -3.99
C TRP A 7 2.73 -1.20 -4.64
N MET A 8 3.64 -0.64 -3.85
CA MET A 8 4.85 0.00 -4.35
C MET A 8 6.10 -0.52 -3.62
N ASP A 9 7.22 -0.54 -4.31
CA ASP A 9 8.53 -0.78 -3.72
C ASP A 9 9.08 0.47 -3.01
N GLU A 10 10.30 0.38 -2.48
CA GLU A 10 11.00 1.50 -1.83
C GLU A 10 11.24 2.69 -2.77
N ALA A 11 11.43 2.42 -4.06
CA ALA A 11 11.69 3.43 -5.06
C ALA A 11 10.40 4.06 -5.62
N GLY A 12 9.23 3.60 -5.19
CA GLY A 12 7.92 4.09 -5.63
C GLY A 12 7.42 3.46 -6.93
N ASN A 13 8.00 2.34 -7.39
CA ASN A 13 7.50 1.61 -8.54
C ASN A 13 6.36 0.67 -8.13
N GLU A 14 5.33 0.55 -8.96
CA GLU A 14 4.24 -0.40 -8.73
C GLU A 14 4.75 -1.84 -8.84
N VAL A 15 4.52 -2.64 -7.81
CA VAL A 15 4.96 -4.04 -7.69
C VAL A 15 3.84 -4.92 -7.15
N ASP A 16 4.03 -6.24 -7.20
CA ASP A 16 3.13 -7.17 -6.52
C ASP A 16 3.12 -6.93 -5.00
N LYS A 17 1.97 -7.15 -4.36
CA LYS A 17 1.78 -7.00 -2.91
C LYS A 17 2.86 -7.68 -2.07
N GLU A 18 3.34 -8.85 -2.50
CA GLU A 18 4.35 -9.64 -1.79
C GLU A 18 5.74 -9.00 -1.80
N LYS A 19 6.02 -8.13 -2.76
CA LYS A 19 7.29 -7.41 -2.90
C LYS A 19 7.20 -5.95 -2.44
N ALA A 20 5.99 -5.52 -2.10
CA ALA A 20 5.72 -4.14 -1.76
C ALA A 20 6.25 -3.81 -0.38
N THR A 21 6.85 -2.64 -0.25
CA THR A 21 7.22 -2.02 1.02
C THR A 21 6.30 -0.86 1.36
N HIS A 22 5.52 -0.39 0.38
CA HIS A 22 4.57 0.70 0.52
C HIS A 22 3.23 0.37 -0.14
N ALA A 23 2.18 1.01 0.34
CA ALA A 23 0.84 0.94 -0.22
C ALA A 23 0.27 2.35 -0.34
N LEU A 24 -0.19 2.69 -1.54
CA LEU A 24 -0.99 3.88 -1.78
C LEU A 24 -2.46 3.47 -1.85
N VAL A 25 -3.24 3.97 -0.90
CA VAL A 25 -4.68 3.75 -0.83
C VAL A 25 -5.38 5.01 -1.31
N THR A 26 -6.16 4.89 -2.38
CA THR A 26 -6.94 6.00 -2.93
C THR A 26 -8.41 5.65 -2.89
N THR A 27 -9.22 6.53 -2.31
CA THR A 27 -10.67 6.39 -2.24
C THR A 27 -11.34 7.40 -3.15
N TYR A 28 -12.33 6.93 -3.91
CA TYR A 28 -13.14 7.70 -4.83
C TYR A 28 -14.61 7.67 -4.42
N ASP A 29 -15.30 8.78 -4.63
CA ASP A 29 -16.74 8.86 -4.43
C ASP A 29 -17.52 8.14 -5.57
N LYS A 30 -18.85 8.21 -5.55
CA LYS A 30 -19.71 7.58 -6.56
C LYS A 30 -19.60 8.20 -7.95
N ASP A 31 -19.21 9.47 -8.03
CA ASP A 31 -18.97 10.24 -9.25
C ASP A 31 -17.52 10.07 -9.76
N GLY A 32 -16.69 9.28 -9.05
CA GLY A 32 -15.31 8.99 -9.41
C GLY A 32 -14.31 10.08 -9.03
N GLN A 33 -14.67 11.04 -8.18
CA GLN A 33 -13.74 12.06 -7.69
C GLN A 33 -12.96 11.50 -6.50
N LEU A 34 -11.68 11.87 -6.42
CA LEU A 34 -10.82 11.51 -5.31
C LEU A 34 -11.32 12.19 -4.04
N VAL A 35 -11.57 11.40 -3.00
CA VAL A 35 -12.02 11.88 -1.69
C VAL A 35 -10.97 11.72 -0.61
N ASP A 36 -10.11 10.71 -0.73
CA ASP A 36 -9.04 10.45 0.22
C ASP A 36 -7.86 9.75 -0.48
N GLU A 37 -6.65 10.11 -0.07
CA GLU A 37 -5.42 9.46 -0.51
C GLU A 37 -4.47 9.32 0.69
N SER A 38 -4.03 8.09 0.94
CA SER A 38 -3.18 7.74 2.08
C SER A 38 -2.03 6.86 1.62
N PHE A 39 -0.81 7.23 2.04
CA PHE A 39 0.41 6.46 1.78
C PHE A 39 0.87 5.79 3.08
N GLY A 40 0.98 4.46 3.06
CA GLY A 40 1.38 3.65 4.22
C GLY A 40 2.56 2.75 3.91
N THR A 41 3.35 2.43 4.94
CA THR A 41 4.38 1.41 4.88
C THR A 41 3.76 0.03 5.11
N VAL A 42 4.10 -0.92 4.26
CA VAL A 42 3.73 -2.32 4.46
C VAL A 42 4.78 -2.90 5.40
N GLU A 43 4.38 -3.21 6.63
CA GLU A 43 5.20 -4.06 7.48
C GLU A 43 5.23 -5.43 6.81
N GLN A 44 6.29 -5.69 6.03
CA GLN A 44 6.68 -7.05 5.74
C GLN A 44 6.92 -7.66 7.11
N THR A 45 6.15 -8.69 7.44
CA THR A 45 6.48 -9.55 8.56
C THR A 45 7.79 -10.22 8.16
N GLU A 46 8.91 -9.52 8.35
CA GLU A 46 10.15 -10.16 8.72
C GLU A 46 9.72 -11.09 9.84
N GLU A 47 9.77 -12.39 9.54
CA GLU A 47 9.83 -13.44 10.53
C GLU A 47 10.83 -12.92 11.56
N VAL A 48 10.32 -12.38 12.67
CA VAL A 48 11.15 -11.89 13.76
C VAL A 48 11.82 -13.16 14.25
N ALA A 49 13.01 -13.41 13.72
CA ALA A 49 13.97 -14.28 14.31
C ALA A 49 14.29 -13.63 15.67
N GLU A 50 13.42 -13.89 16.65
CA GLU A 50 13.75 -13.80 18.06
C GLU A 50 14.85 -14.85 18.28
N GLN A 51 16.07 -14.53 17.85
CA GLN A 51 17.26 -15.05 18.46
C GLN A 51 17.30 -14.48 19.87
N SER A 52 16.88 -15.26 20.87
CA SER A 52 17.54 -15.44 22.18
C SER A 52 16.76 -16.39 23.07
#